data_AF-X0W678-F1
#
_entry.id   AF-X0W678-F1
#
_cell.length_a   1.000
_cell.length_b   1.000
_cell.length_c   1.000
_cell.angle_alpha   90.00
_cell.angle_beta   90.00
_cell.angle_gamma   90.00
#
_symmetry.space_group_name_H-M   'P 1'
#
loop_
_entity.id
_entity.type
_entity.pdbx_description
1 polymer ?
#
loop_
_entity_poly.entity_id
_entity_poly.type
_entity_poly.pdbx_seq_one_letter_code
_entity_poly.pdbx_strand_id
1 'polypeptide(L)' 'MVAERRECVIPAGGQINRKREESAVKAKPFSISKQVVWEAYEKIKANKGAEGVDGESLEKFEENLKKNLYK' A
#
# COMPACT_ATOMS: atom_id res chain seq x y z
N MET A 1 -22.79 -32.35 -10.10
CA MET A 1 -22.22 -30.98 -10.12
C MET A 1 -21.13 -30.95 -9.06
N VAL A 2 -19.87 -31.12 -9.47
CA VAL A 2 -18.72 -31.16 -8.55
C VAL A 2 -17.96 -29.86 -8.72
N ALA A 3 -17.76 -29.13 -7.63
CA ALA A 3 -17.06 -27.85 -7.61
C ALA A 3 -15.57 -28.04 -7.93
N GLU A 4 -15.08 -27.33 -8.95
CA GLU A 4 -13.67 -27.32 -9.33
C GLU A 4 -12.91 -26.31 -8.44
N ARG A 5 -12.11 -26.82 -7.50
CA ARG A 5 -11.14 -26.01 -6.74
C ARG A 5 -9.83 -26.00 -7.53
N ARG A 6 -9.46 -24.87 -8.13
CA ARG A 6 -8.11 -24.65 -8.65
C ARG A 6 -7.25 -24.03 -7.57
N GLU A 7 -6.71 -24.86 -6.69
CA GLU A 7 -5.65 -24.46 -5.76
C GLU A 7 -4.32 -24.29 -6.51
N CYS A 8 -3.62 -23.21 -6.18
CA CYS A 8 -2.26 -22.94 -6.64
C CYS A 8 -1.31 -24.00 -6.05
N VAL A 9 -0.84 -24.90 -6.90
CA VAL A 9 0.14 -25.94 -6.53
C VAL A 9 1.49 -25.27 -6.32
N ILE A 10 1.89 -25.08 -5.05
CA ILE A 10 3.26 -24.71 -4.72
C ILE A 10 4.07 -26.02 -4.59
N PRO A 11 5.10 -26.27 -5.43
CA PRO A 11 5.91 -27.47 -5.30
C PRO A 11 6.78 -27.40 -4.04
N ALA A 12 6.67 -28.43 -3.21
CA ALA A 12 7.51 -28.66 -2.04
C ALA A 12 8.94 -28.99 -2.50
N GLY A 13 9.91 -28.11 -2.22
CA GLY A 13 11.31 -28.38 -2.56
C GLY A 13 12.24 -27.18 -2.57
N GLY A 14 12.19 -26.32 -1.55
CA GLY A 14 13.18 -25.25 -1.40
C GLY A 14 13.24 -24.79 0.05
N GLN A 15 14.36 -25.02 0.71
CA GLN A 15 14.63 -24.47 2.04
C GLN A 15 14.63 -22.93 1.93
N ILE A 16 13.51 -22.30 2.27
CA ILE A 16 13.46 -20.86 2.46
C ILE A 16 14.21 -20.52 3.75
N ASN A 17 15.40 -19.93 3.61
CA ASN A 17 16.15 -19.35 4.72
C ASN A 17 15.33 -18.19 5.32
N ARG A 18 14.43 -18.50 6.25
CA ARG A 18 13.57 -17.54 6.98
C ARG A 18 14.34 -16.70 8.02
N LYS A 19 15.62 -16.44 7.80
CA LYS A 19 16.39 -15.47 8.59
C LYS A 19 16.45 -14.15 7.84
N ARG A 20 15.39 -13.36 7.97
CA ARG A 20 15.53 -11.92 7.86
C ARG A 20 16.19 -11.45 9.16
N GLU A 21 17.52 -11.41 9.17
CA GLU A 21 18.25 -10.61 10.15
C GLU A 21 17.92 -9.15 9.84
N GLU A 22 16.88 -8.62 10.47
CA GLU A 22 16.62 -7.18 10.52
C GLU A 22 17.70 -6.54 11.40
N SER A 23 18.92 -6.44 10.86
CA SER A 23 19.85 -5.43 11.34
C SER A 23 19.16 -4.10 11.11
N ALA A 24 18.86 -3.36 12.17
CA ALA A 24 18.34 -2.00 12.11
C ALA A 24 19.40 -1.07 11.48
N VAL A 25 19.63 -1.23 10.18
CA VAL A 25 20.34 -0.25 9.37
C VAL A 25 19.43 0.95 9.37
N LYS A 26 19.90 2.04 9.99
CA LYS A 26 19.24 3.33 9.90
C LYS A 26 18.94 3.60 8.43
N ALA A 27 17.66 3.59 8.06
CA ALA A 27 17.25 3.77 6.67
C ALA A 27 17.81 5.10 6.16
N LYS A 28 18.38 5.09 4.95
CA LYS A 28 18.87 6.32 4.32
C LYS A 28 17.67 7.24 4.10
N PRO A 29 17.69 8.50 4.56
CA PRO A 29 16.60 9.42 4.29
C PRO A 29 16.51 9.65 2.77
N PHE A 30 15.32 9.47 2.20
CA PHE A 30 15.09 9.78 0.79
C PHE A 30 14.83 11.28 0.63
N SER A 31 15.50 11.90 -0.33
CA SER A 31 15.20 13.26 -0.76
C SER A 31 14.08 13.22 -1.80
N ILE A 32 12.83 13.11 -1.33
CA ILE A 32 11.65 13.16 -2.20
C ILE A 32 11.20 14.63 -2.29
N SER A 33 11.12 15.15 -3.52
CA SER A 33 10.63 16.51 -3.73
C SER A 33 9.12 16.59 -3.52
N LYS A 34 8.63 17.74 -3.07
CA LYS A 34 7.19 17.99 -2.90
C LYS A 34 6.41 17.85 -4.21
N GLN A 35 7.03 18.20 -5.34
CA GLN A 35 6.41 18.09 -6.67
C GLN A 35 6.09 16.64 -7.02
N VAL A 36 7.03 15.72 -6.76
CA VAL A 36 6.81 14.29 -7.06
C VAL A 36 5.66 13.71 -6.22
N VAL A 37 5.56 14.13 -4.95
CA VAL A 37 4.44 13.73 -4.09
C VAL A 37 3.12 14.28 -4.63
N TRP A 38 3.12 15.54 -5.09
CA TRP A 38 1.93 16.19 -5.66
C TRP A 38 1.45 15.50 -6.94
N GLU A 39 2.34 15.24 -7.89
CA GLU A 39 2.01 14.54 -9.14
C GLU A 39 1.48 13.12 -8.89
N ALA A 40 2.03 12.43 -7.89
CA ALA A 40 1.54 11.11 -7.50
C ALA A 40 0.11 11.19 -6.95
N TYR A 41 -0.18 12.20 -6.11
CA TYR A 41 -1.52 12.46 -5.60
C TYR A 41 -2.52 12.76 -6.72
N GLU A 42 -2.17 13.61 -7.69
CA GLU A 42 -3.03 13.94 -8.84
C GLU A 42 -3.36 12.70 -9.68
N LYS A 43 -2.39 11.82 -9.93
CA LYS A 43 -2.60 10.56 -10.65
C LYS A 43 -3.53 9.61 -9.91
N ILE A 44 -3.40 9.51 -8.59
CA ILE A 44 -4.29 8.69 -7.75
C ILE A 44 -5.71 9.27 -7.78
N LYS A 45 -5.84 10.59 -7.66
CA LYS A 45 -7.13 11.29 -7.72
C LYS A 45 -7.82 11.12 -9.07
N ALA A 46 -7.07 11.18 -10.18
CA ALA A 46 -7.61 10.94 -11.53
C ALA A 46 -8.18 9.53 -11.69
N ASN A 47 -7.61 8.54 -11.00
CA ASN A 47 -8.10 7.16 -10.98
C ASN A 47 -9.24 6.93 -9.97
N LYS A 48 -9.86 8.01 -9.45
CA LYS A 48 -10.89 8.00 -8.39
C LYS A 48 -10.41 7.48 -7.04
N GLY A 49 -9.09 7.37 -6.86
CA GLY A 49 -8.47 6.81 -5.66
C GLY A 49 -8.63 5.29 -5.58
N ALA A 50 -7.63 4.62 -5.02
CA ALA A 50 -7.83 3.29 -4.45
C ALA A 50 -8.30 3.47 -3.01
N GLU A 51 -9.26 2.67 -2.56
CA GLU A 51 -9.59 2.60 -1.14
C GLU A 51 -8.32 2.21 -0.37
N GLY A 52 -7.95 3.01 0.63
CA GLY A 52 -6.82 2.70 1.49
C GLY A 52 -7.06 1.44 2.30
N VAL A 53 -6.05 0.99 3.07
CA VAL A 53 -6.23 -0.18 3.96
C VAL A 53 -7.34 0.03 4.99
N ASP A 54 -7.61 1.30 5.33
CA ASP A 54 -8.66 1.72 6.26
C ASP A 54 -10.06 1.78 5.63
N GLY A 55 -10.19 1.46 4.33
CA GLY A 55 -11.48 1.46 3.61
C GLY A 55 -12.09 2.86 3.41
N GLU A 56 -11.35 3.92 3.71
CA GLU A 56 -11.78 5.28 3.42
C GLU A 56 -11.42 5.67 1.98
N SER A 57 -12.40 6.24 1.28
CA SER A 57 -12.22 6.83 -0.04
C SER A 57 -11.68 8.25 0.06
N LEU A 58 -11.01 8.69 -1.01
CA LEU A 58 -10.48 10.05 -1.10
C LEU A 58 -11.60 11.11 -0.97
N GLU A 59 -12.78 10.82 -1.51
CA GLU A 59 -13.97 11.70 -1.45
C GLU A 59 -14.43 11.91 -0.01
N LYS A 60 -14.60 10.82 0.74
CA LYS A 60 -15.02 10.86 2.15
C LYS A 60 -13.98 11.55 3.04
N PHE A 61 -12.70 11.41 2.70
CA PHE A 61 -11.63 12.13 3.36
C PHE A 61 -11.70 13.65 3.12
N GLU A 62 -12.03 14.07 1.90
CA GLU A 62 -12.13 15.49 1.51
C GLU A 62 -13.35 16.18 2.13
N GLU A 63 -14.46 15.47 2.36
CA GLU A 63 -15.70 16.01 2.98
C GLU A 63 -15.46 16.65 4.36
N ASN A 64 -14.57 16.06 5.17
CA ASN A 64 -14.29 16.51 6.53
C ASN A 64 -12.82 16.91 6.73
N LEU A 65 -12.24 17.60 5.74
CA LEU A 65 -10.81 17.95 5.74
C LEU A 65 -10.31 18.55 7.06
N LYS A 66 -11.04 19.52 7.64
CA LYS A 66 -10.63 20.19 8.90
C LYS A 66 -10.64 19.28 10.13
N LYS A 67 -11.49 18.24 10.15
CA LYS A 67 -11.56 17.28 11.26
C LYS A 67 -10.59 16.13 11.07
N ASN A 68 -10.31 15.78 9.81
CA ASN A 68 -9.39 14.72 9.41
C ASN A 68 -7.92 15.19 9.47
N LEU A 69 -7.67 16.48 9.28
CA LEU A 69 -6.37 17.08 9.52
C LEU A 69 -6.12 17.22 11.03
N TYR A 70 -4.88 16.98 11.44
CA TYR A 70 -4.39 17.02 12.84
C TYR A 70 -4.99 18.17 13.66
N LYS A 71 -5.33 17.88 14.92
CA LYS A 71 -5.86 18.84 15.89
C LYS A 71 -4.76 19.65 16.56
#